data_AF-A0A7Y4ZUG6-F1
#
_entry.id   AF-A0A7Y4ZUG6-F1
#
_cell.length_a   1.000
_cell.length_b   1.000
_cell.length_c   1.000
_cell.angle_alpha   90.00
_cell.angle_beta   90.00
_cell.angle_gamma   90.00
#
_symmetry.space_group_name_H-M   'P 1'
#
loop_
_entity.id
_entity.type
_entity.pdbx_description
1 polymer ?
#
loop_
_entity_poly.entity_id
_entity_poly.type
_entity_poly.pdbx_seq_one_letter_code
_entity_poly.pdbx_strand_id
1 'polypeptide(L)'
;MISVREEIRSLARLAAPIALAQVGLNALALVDTAIVGNDSTLDFEAATLGRSVFFTVAAVGLGVAMALEPIASQAVASGEHGRAWVAFRRTLRAVAYQWPVAAAFAFGLTFLLPLLRVGEAEVRGARLFMLGNLPGLYFFVAFIAGKTFLQAHGRTRPLLVGAVVANIVNWVVCNILVRGDACLHDWHLPAMGLPHLGAFGAGLASSVASGVLFFWTLVAARAHRGDDPKSEDGPSVKRILELGIPMGLQLLAEIGAFTFAALLAAWFGPSQVGAYQVALMLASVTFMGAMGVSGATAVRVGRAIGEGRNARNAGLSGIGMGAGVMLVGVAAFTLIPRTLVGFFTHDEAVLDLGSKLLRIAAVFQLFDGVQVVAAGALRGAGDVRYPFVANVVAHWGMGLPVALGLAFGLHWGALGLFCGLTVGLVAVSFGLGFRFFHVSKKLIARV
;
A
#
# COMPACT_ATOMS: atom_id res chain seq x y z
N MET A 1 -4.01 -22.45 25.75
CA MET A 1 -4.52 -21.23 25.09
C MET A 1 -3.46 -20.15 25.21
N ILE A 2 -3.08 -19.47 24.12
CA ILE A 2 -2.13 -18.35 24.18
C ILE A 2 -2.81 -17.19 24.91
N SER A 3 -2.13 -16.57 25.88
CA SER A 3 -2.68 -15.43 26.61
C SER A 3 -2.76 -14.19 25.71
N VAL A 4 -3.74 -13.30 25.96
CA VAL A 4 -3.87 -12.03 25.20
C VAL A 4 -2.58 -11.21 25.26
N ARG A 5 -1.86 -11.25 26.39
CA ARG A 5 -0.57 -10.55 26.56
C ARG A 5 0.52 -11.09 25.63
N GLU A 6 0.62 -12.40 25.49
CA GLU A 6 1.56 -13.04 24.57
C GLU A 6 1.19 -12.78 23.11
N GLU A 7 -0.10 -12.71 22.81
CA GLU A 7 -0.60 -12.36 21.47
C GLU A 7 -0.19 -10.94 21.10
N ILE A 8 -0.46 -9.95 21.97
CA ILE A 8 -0.07 -8.55 21.77
C ILE A 8 1.45 -8.41 21.61
N ARG A 9 2.25 -9.08 22.46
CA ARG A 9 3.71 -9.06 22.36
C ARG A 9 4.20 -9.65 21.01
N SER A 10 3.57 -10.72 20.55
CA SER A 10 3.92 -11.35 19.27
C SER A 10 3.52 -10.48 18.08
N LEU A 11 2.34 -9.88 18.14
CA LEU A 11 1.87 -8.89 17.15
C LEU A 11 2.83 -7.71 17.09
N ALA A 12 3.22 -7.13 18.23
CA ALA A 12 4.13 -5.98 18.25
C ALA A 12 5.52 -6.29 17.65
N ARG A 13 6.08 -7.48 17.93
CA ARG A 13 7.35 -7.92 17.35
C ARG A 13 7.31 -8.08 15.82
N LEU A 14 6.14 -8.39 15.25
CA LEU A 14 5.95 -8.47 13.81
C LEU A 14 5.56 -7.11 13.21
N ALA A 15 4.64 -6.38 13.85
CA ALA A 15 4.09 -5.13 13.33
C ALA A 15 5.13 -4.02 13.23
N ALA A 16 5.99 -3.84 14.25
CA ALA A 16 7.00 -2.78 14.25
C ALA A 16 7.96 -2.84 13.04
N PRO A 17 8.64 -3.97 12.75
CA PRO A 17 9.52 -4.04 11.58
C PRO A 17 8.75 -3.99 10.25
N ILE A 18 7.48 -4.43 10.20
CA ILE A 18 6.67 -4.30 8.98
C ILE A 18 6.30 -2.82 8.75
N ALA A 19 5.90 -2.09 9.79
CA ALA A 19 5.60 -0.66 9.70
C ALA A 19 6.85 0.14 9.29
N LEU A 20 8.00 -0.12 9.90
CA LEU A 20 9.27 0.50 9.52
C LEU A 20 9.67 0.21 8.07
N ALA A 21 9.41 -1.01 7.58
CA ALA A 21 9.63 -1.33 6.18
C ALA A 21 8.69 -0.55 5.24
N GLN A 22 7.42 -0.33 5.62
CA GLN A 22 6.51 0.52 4.86
C GLN A 22 7.02 1.96 4.80
N VAL A 23 7.61 2.47 5.89
CA VAL A 23 8.26 3.79 5.92
C VAL A 23 9.41 3.83 4.92
N GLY A 24 10.26 2.80 4.90
CA GLY A 24 11.33 2.68 3.90
C GLY A 24 10.81 2.65 2.45
N LEU A 25 9.66 2.02 2.18
CA LEU A 25 9.06 2.04 0.84
C LEU A 25 8.51 3.41 0.44
N ASN A 26 7.99 4.20 1.38
CA ASN A 26 7.57 5.57 1.09
C ASN A 26 8.76 6.52 0.93
N ALA A 27 9.86 6.27 1.66
CA ALA A 27 11.10 7.02 1.50
C ALA A 27 11.65 6.93 0.07
N LEU A 28 11.51 5.78 -0.61
CA LEU A 28 11.88 5.63 -2.02
C LEU A 28 11.15 6.65 -2.90
N ALA A 29 9.83 6.74 -2.76
CA ALA A 29 9.01 7.68 -3.52
C ALA A 29 9.36 9.14 -3.19
N LEU A 30 9.69 9.44 -1.93
CA LEU A 30 10.09 10.78 -1.49
C LEU A 30 11.45 11.18 -2.08
N VAL A 31 12.44 10.29 -2.09
CA VAL A 31 13.77 10.53 -2.67
C VAL A 31 13.66 10.83 -4.16
N ASP A 32 12.91 10.02 -4.90
CA ASP A 32 12.67 10.27 -6.34
C ASP A 32 12.04 11.64 -6.57
N THR A 33 11.01 11.97 -5.77
CA THR A 33 10.28 13.23 -5.85
C THR A 33 11.23 14.42 -5.61
N ALA A 34 12.11 14.32 -4.61
CA ALA A 34 13.07 15.36 -4.30
C ALA A 34 14.14 15.54 -5.40
N ILE A 35 14.66 14.43 -5.95
CA ILE A 35 15.69 14.49 -7.00
C ILE A 35 15.10 15.06 -8.29
N VAL A 36 13.96 14.53 -8.75
CA VAL A 36 13.33 14.98 -9.99
C VAL A 36 12.79 16.41 -9.85
N GLY A 37 12.20 16.73 -8.70
CA GLY A 37 11.65 18.07 -8.42
C GLY A 37 12.70 19.18 -8.38
N ASN A 38 13.93 18.88 -7.91
CA ASN A 38 15.03 19.85 -7.92
C ASN A 38 15.67 20.03 -9.29
N ASP A 39 15.53 19.05 -10.18
CA ASP A 39 16.15 19.06 -11.51
C ASP A 39 15.24 19.73 -12.56
N SER A 40 13.96 19.33 -12.62
CA SER A 40 13.03 19.80 -13.64
C SER A 40 11.58 19.69 -13.19
N THR A 41 10.87 20.83 -13.16
CA THR A 41 9.44 20.88 -12.82
C THR A 41 8.59 20.04 -13.79
N LEU A 42 8.92 20.07 -15.08
CA LEU A 42 8.22 19.29 -16.10
C LEU A 42 8.41 17.78 -15.88
N ASP A 43 9.64 17.34 -15.60
CA ASP A 43 9.91 15.92 -15.34
C ASP A 43 9.27 15.46 -14.02
N PHE A 44 9.16 16.36 -13.05
CA PHE A 44 8.49 16.09 -11.79
C PHE A 44 6.99 15.86 -11.96
N GLU A 45 6.30 16.72 -12.71
CA GLU A 45 4.88 16.56 -13.03
C GLU A 45 4.65 15.28 -13.84
N ALA A 46 5.48 15.04 -14.85
CA ALA A 46 5.46 13.82 -15.65
C ALA A 46 5.66 12.54 -14.82
N ALA A 47 6.65 12.52 -13.92
CA ALA A 47 6.92 11.39 -13.04
C ALA A 47 5.79 11.15 -12.04
N THR A 48 5.16 12.21 -11.53
CA THR A 48 4.00 12.13 -10.62
C THR A 48 2.78 11.53 -11.32
N LEU A 49 2.48 11.97 -12.55
CA LEU A 49 1.43 11.39 -13.38
C LEU A 49 1.71 9.91 -13.69
N GLY A 50 2.94 9.61 -14.11
CA GLY A 50 3.39 8.25 -14.36
C GLY A 50 3.23 7.35 -13.13
N ARG A 51 3.69 7.80 -11.96
CA ARG A 51 3.58 7.03 -10.71
C ARG A 51 2.13 6.75 -10.32
N SER A 52 1.21 7.67 -10.58
CA SER A 52 -0.22 7.49 -10.33
C SER A 52 -0.83 6.39 -11.20
N VAL A 53 -0.48 6.38 -12.51
CA VAL A 53 -0.87 5.30 -13.43
C VAL A 53 -0.28 3.97 -12.98
N PHE A 54 1.00 3.95 -12.61
CA PHE A 54 1.69 2.76 -12.11
C PHE A 54 0.95 2.14 -10.91
N PHE A 55 0.66 2.94 -9.88
CA PHE A 55 0.02 2.45 -8.66
C PHE A 55 -1.39 1.91 -8.92
N THR A 56 -2.14 2.60 -9.78
CA THR A 56 -3.50 2.20 -10.17
C THR A 56 -3.50 0.80 -10.80
N VAL A 57 -2.58 0.54 -11.71
CA VAL A 57 -2.47 -0.76 -12.38
C VAL A 57 -1.83 -1.82 -11.49
N ALA A 58 -0.83 -1.43 -10.68
CA ALA A 58 -0.16 -2.31 -9.74
C ALA A 58 -1.11 -2.84 -8.66
N ALA A 59 -2.17 -2.11 -8.29
CA ALA A 59 -3.13 -2.49 -7.24
C ALA A 59 -3.66 -3.93 -7.40
N VAL A 60 -4.01 -4.34 -8.63
CA VAL A 60 -4.48 -5.71 -8.89
C VAL A 60 -3.35 -6.73 -8.64
N GLY A 61 -2.13 -6.42 -9.07
CA GLY A 61 -0.95 -7.27 -8.86
C GLY A 61 -0.57 -7.39 -7.39
N LEU A 62 -0.66 -6.30 -6.64
CA LEU A 62 -0.49 -6.28 -5.19
C LEU A 62 -1.46 -7.25 -4.52
N GLY A 63 -2.72 -7.27 -4.94
CA GLY A 63 -3.71 -8.26 -4.48
C GLY A 63 -3.28 -9.71 -4.73
N VAL A 64 -2.83 -10.02 -5.95
CA VAL A 64 -2.30 -11.35 -6.31
C VAL A 64 -1.10 -11.75 -5.47
N ALA A 65 -0.17 -10.82 -5.21
CA ALA A 65 0.96 -11.07 -4.34
C ALA A 65 0.55 -11.29 -2.87
N MET A 66 -0.44 -10.54 -2.38
CA MET A 66 -0.98 -10.67 -1.01
C MET A 66 -1.80 -11.95 -0.79
N ALA A 67 -2.34 -12.57 -1.84
CA ALA A 67 -3.03 -13.87 -1.73
C ALA A 67 -2.13 -14.99 -1.17
N LEU A 68 -0.82 -14.83 -1.26
CA LEU A 68 0.16 -15.73 -0.65
C LEU A 68 0.10 -15.69 0.89
N GLU A 69 -0.39 -14.62 1.49
CA GLU A 69 -0.38 -14.41 2.96
C GLU A 69 -1.14 -15.52 3.71
N PRO A 70 -2.43 -15.79 3.46
CA PRO A 70 -3.14 -16.91 4.10
C PRO A 70 -2.52 -18.27 3.77
N ILE A 71 -2.14 -18.49 2.52
CA ILE A 71 -1.64 -19.79 2.05
C ILE A 71 -0.31 -20.13 2.74
N ALA A 72 0.65 -19.20 2.70
CA ALA A 72 1.98 -19.41 3.26
C ALA A 72 1.93 -19.44 4.79
N SER A 73 1.17 -18.55 5.44
CA SER A 73 1.11 -18.53 6.91
C SER A 73 0.45 -19.78 7.50
N GLN A 74 -0.58 -20.32 6.86
CA GLN A 74 -1.23 -21.58 7.26
C GLN A 74 -0.31 -22.79 7.02
N ALA A 75 0.34 -22.87 5.84
CA ALA A 75 1.24 -23.97 5.52
C ALA A 75 2.52 -23.99 6.38
N VAL A 76 3.12 -22.82 6.64
CA VAL A 76 4.28 -22.70 7.54
C VAL A 76 3.94 -23.16 8.95
N ALA A 77 2.72 -22.84 9.43
CA ALA A 77 2.28 -23.21 10.77
C ALA A 77 1.92 -24.69 10.90
N SER A 78 1.58 -25.37 9.80
CA SER A 78 1.37 -26.82 9.78
C SER A 78 2.63 -27.64 9.53
N GLY A 79 3.80 -26.99 9.43
CA GLY A 79 5.08 -27.65 9.10
C GLY A 79 5.27 -27.95 7.61
N GLU A 80 4.32 -27.59 6.75
CA GLU A 80 4.34 -27.82 5.30
C GLU A 80 5.17 -26.75 4.56
N HIS A 81 6.45 -26.57 4.92
CA HIS A 81 7.32 -25.54 4.34
C HIS A 81 7.51 -25.69 2.81
N GLY A 82 7.53 -26.92 2.30
CA GLY A 82 7.59 -27.19 0.85
C GLY A 82 6.36 -26.65 0.11
N ARG A 83 5.17 -26.80 0.69
CA ARG A 83 3.92 -26.28 0.14
C ARG A 83 3.90 -24.75 0.12
N ALA A 84 4.40 -24.11 1.18
CA ALA A 84 4.56 -22.65 1.23
C ALA A 84 5.52 -22.15 0.13
N TRP A 85 6.63 -22.85 -0.11
CA TRP A 85 7.58 -22.52 -1.17
C TRP A 85 6.96 -22.66 -2.57
N VAL A 86 6.18 -23.73 -2.81
CA VAL A 86 5.48 -23.90 -4.09
C VAL A 86 4.39 -22.84 -4.29
N ALA A 87 3.67 -22.46 -3.23
CA ALA A 87 2.76 -21.33 -3.28
C ALA A 87 3.48 -20.02 -3.68
N PHE A 88 4.66 -19.76 -3.11
CA PHE A 88 5.47 -18.59 -3.49
C PHE A 88 5.89 -18.63 -4.97
N ARG A 89 6.43 -19.76 -5.45
CA ARG A 89 6.79 -19.92 -6.87
C ARG A 89 5.60 -19.75 -7.82
N ARG A 90 4.43 -20.30 -7.46
CA ARG A 90 3.21 -20.17 -8.25
C ARG A 90 2.63 -18.76 -8.20
N THR A 91 2.83 -18.04 -7.10
CA THR A 91 2.50 -16.61 -7.00
C THR A 91 3.39 -15.79 -7.93
N LEU A 92 4.71 -16.03 -7.95
CA LEU A 92 5.61 -15.37 -8.91
C LEU A 92 5.23 -15.66 -10.36
N ARG A 93 4.82 -16.89 -10.68
CA ARG A 93 4.28 -17.24 -12.01
C ARG A 93 2.99 -16.48 -12.32
N ALA A 94 2.06 -16.39 -11.37
CA ALA A 94 0.82 -15.61 -11.53
C ALA A 94 1.12 -14.13 -11.82
N VAL A 95 2.06 -13.55 -11.09
CA VAL A 95 2.54 -12.17 -11.29
C VAL A 95 3.18 -12.02 -12.67
N ALA A 96 3.99 -12.99 -13.12
CA ALA A 96 4.58 -12.97 -14.46
C ALA A 96 3.52 -13.04 -15.58
N TYR A 97 2.45 -13.82 -15.40
CA TYR A 97 1.34 -13.86 -16.37
C TYR A 97 0.50 -12.58 -16.39
N GLN A 98 0.33 -11.94 -15.23
CA GLN A 98 -0.39 -10.67 -15.14
C GLN A 98 0.42 -9.49 -15.70
N TRP A 99 1.75 -9.53 -15.56
CA TRP A 99 2.63 -8.43 -15.94
C TRP A 99 2.44 -7.89 -17.36
N PRO A 100 2.41 -8.69 -18.45
CA PRO A 100 2.25 -8.15 -19.80
C PRO A 100 0.90 -7.45 -19.99
N VAL A 101 -0.18 -7.99 -19.40
CA VAL A 101 -1.51 -7.37 -19.45
C VAL A 101 -1.50 -6.04 -18.67
N ALA A 102 -0.89 -6.03 -17.49
CA ALA A 102 -0.75 -4.84 -16.66
C ALA A 102 0.13 -3.77 -17.34
N ALA A 103 1.26 -4.16 -17.93
CA ALA A 103 2.15 -3.26 -18.67
C ALA A 103 1.44 -2.63 -19.89
N ALA A 104 0.74 -3.45 -20.68
CA ALA A 104 -0.03 -2.97 -21.82
C ALA A 104 -1.16 -2.02 -21.39
N PHE A 105 -1.87 -2.34 -20.30
CA PHE A 105 -2.92 -1.49 -19.76
C PHE A 105 -2.38 -0.18 -19.17
N ALA A 106 -1.26 -0.22 -18.44
CA ALA A 106 -0.60 0.97 -17.90
C ALA A 106 -0.14 1.91 -19.01
N PHE A 107 0.48 1.37 -20.06
CA PHE A 107 0.86 2.17 -21.22
C PHE A 107 -0.37 2.68 -21.99
N GLY A 108 -1.41 1.85 -22.12
CA GLY A 108 -2.70 2.20 -22.71
C GLY A 108 -3.39 3.38 -22.02
N LEU A 109 -3.37 3.41 -20.68
CA LEU A 109 -3.91 4.51 -19.88
C LEU A 109 -3.24 5.86 -20.20
N THR A 110 -1.97 5.87 -20.63
CA THR A 110 -1.30 7.12 -21.01
C THR A 110 -1.86 7.77 -22.27
N PHE A 111 -2.62 7.03 -23.10
CA PHE A 111 -3.35 7.58 -24.25
C PHE A 111 -4.63 8.31 -23.85
N LEU A 112 -5.12 8.10 -22.62
CA LEU A 112 -6.27 8.82 -22.09
C LEU A 112 -5.89 10.16 -21.44
N LEU A 113 -4.60 10.37 -21.12
CA LEU A 113 -4.12 11.62 -20.49
C LEU A 113 -4.41 12.88 -21.33
N PRO A 114 -4.24 12.89 -22.67
CA PRO A 114 -4.65 14.03 -23.49
C PRO A 114 -6.14 14.36 -23.40
N LEU A 115 -7.01 13.34 -23.26
CA LEU A 115 -8.44 13.55 -23.10
C LEU A 115 -8.78 14.25 -21.77
N LEU A 116 -7.90 14.13 -20.77
CA LEU A 116 -8.00 14.82 -19.48
C LEU A 116 -7.42 16.24 -19.51
N ARG A 117 -7.11 16.79 -20.70
CA ARG A 117 -6.51 18.12 -20.89
C ARG A 117 -5.13 18.28 -20.23
N VAL A 118 -4.40 17.18 -20.07
CA VAL A 118 -2.98 17.21 -19.68
C VAL A 118 -2.17 17.69 -20.89
N GLY A 119 -1.21 18.60 -20.67
CA GLY A 119 -0.37 19.13 -21.76
C GLY A 119 0.47 18.05 -22.45
N GLU A 120 0.81 18.29 -23.72
CA GLU A 120 1.49 17.29 -24.54
C GLU A 120 2.89 16.94 -24.01
N ALA A 121 3.58 17.91 -23.39
CA ALA A 121 4.91 17.73 -22.83
C ALA A 121 4.88 16.79 -21.61
N GLU A 122 3.89 16.98 -20.73
CA GLU A 122 3.66 16.18 -19.53
C GLU A 122 3.20 14.76 -19.90
N VAL A 123 2.34 14.62 -20.92
CA VAL A 123 1.94 13.30 -21.46
C VAL A 123 3.16 12.55 -22.00
N ARG A 124 4.02 13.23 -22.77
CA ARG A 124 5.25 12.62 -23.29
C ARG A 124 6.19 12.20 -22.17
N GLY A 125 6.39 13.05 -21.16
CA GLY A 125 7.18 12.72 -19.98
C GLY A 125 6.61 11.54 -19.20
N ALA A 126 5.28 11.50 -18.99
CA ALA A 126 4.62 10.40 -18.28
C ALA A 126 4.76 9.07 -19.03
N ARG A 127 4.73 9.08 -20.38
CA ARG A 127 5.00 7.90 -21.22
C ARG A 127 6.43 7.42 -21.09
N LEU A 128 7.40 8.35 -21.10
CA LEU A 128 8.81 8.04 -20.91
C LEU A 128 9.07 7.45 -19.52
N PHE A 129 8.52 8.06 -18.47
CA PHE A 129 8.55 7.50 -17.12
C PHE A 129 7.97 6.09 -17.10
N MET A 130 6.81 5.90 -17.72
CA MET A 130 6.14 4.61 -17.71
C MET A 130 6.94 3.53 -18.44
N LEU A 131 7.56 3.85 -19.58
CA LEU A 131 8.48 2.96 -20.30
C LEU A 131 9.65 2.53 -19.43
N GLY A 132 10.29 3.47 -18.72
CA GLY A 132 11.36 3.17 -17.78
C GLY A 132 10.90 2.31 -16.60
N ASN A 133 9.65 2.47 -16.17
CA ASN A 133 9.07 1.80 -15.00
C ASN A 133 8.36 0.46 -15.30
N LEU A 134 8.23 0.05 -16.57
CA LEU A 134 7.59 -1.22 -16.95
C LEU A 134 8.22 -2.47 -16.28
N PRO A 135 9.56 -2.60 -16.19
CA PRO A 135 10.19 -3.70 -15.43
C PRO A 135 9.89 -3.60 -13.93
N GLY A 136 9.87 -2.38 -13.40
CA GLY A 136 9.53 -2.09 -12.00
C GLY A 136 8.16 -2.61 -11.60
N LEU A 137 7.20 -2.64 -12.52
CA LEU A 137 5.85 -3.18 -12.26
C LEU A 137 5.90 -4.66 -11.88
N TYR A 138 6.70 -5.45 -12.59
CA TYR A 138 6.91 -6.86 -12.24
C TYR A 138 7.69 -6.97 -10.93
N PHE A 139 8.84 -6.28 -10.83
CA PHE A 139 9.73 -6.43 -9.67
C PHE A 139 9.07 -6.00 -8.36
N PHE A 140 8.31 -4.91 -8.37
CA PHE A 140 7.63 -4.42 -7.18
C PHE A 140 6.58 -5.41 -6.68
N VAL A 141 5.73 -5.92 -7.58
CA VAL A 141 4.70 -6.91 -7.21
C VAL A 141 5.35 -8.23 -6.78
N ALA A 142 6.40 -8.66 -7.47
CA ALA A 142 7.16 -9.87 -7.11
C ALA A 142 7.87 -9.72 -5.74
N PHE A 143 8.38 -8.52 -5.42
CA PHE A 143 8.89 -8.17 -4.10
C PHE A 143 7.80 -8.30 -3.03
N ILE A 144 6.57 -7.85 -3.30
CA ILE A 144 5.46 -7.99 -2.33
C ILE A 144 5.15 -9.46 -2.06
N ALA A 145 5.26 -10.34 -3.05
CA ALA A 145 5.15 -11.78 -2.83
C ALA A 145 6.30 -12.30 -1.94
N GLY A 146 7.55 -11.87 -2.19
CA GLY A 146 8.71 -12.26 -1.38
C GLY A 146 8.61 -11.76 0.07
N LYS A 147 8.19 -10.51 0.24
CA LYS A 147 7.86 -9.89 1.54
C LYS A 147 6.83 -10.73 2.28
N THR A 148 5.72 -11.06 1.63
CA THR A 148 4.61 -11.83 2.22
C THR A 148 5.06 -13.24 2.65
N PHE A 149 5.87 -13.90 1.82
CA PHE A 149 6.44 -15.21 2.15
C PHE A 149 7.36 -15.16 3.38
N LEU A 150 8.27 -14.19 3.44
CA LEU A 150 9.17 -14.01 4.58
C LEU A 150 8.42 -13.62 5.87
N GLN A 151 7.36 -12.81 5.74
CA GLN A 151 6.47 -12.47 6.86
C GLN A 151 5.75 -13.70 7.41
N ALA A 152 5.28 -14.62 6.57
CA ALA A 152 4.69 -15.88 7.01
C ALA A 152 5.68 -16.72 7.85
N HIS A 153 6.96 -16.74 7.48
CA HIS A 153 8.04 -17.33 8.27
C HIS A 153 8.47 -16.52 9.50
N GLY A 154 7.89 -15.33 9.72
CA GLY A 154 8.25 -14.43 10.83
C GLY A 154 9.62 -13.77 10.67
N ARG A 155 10.17 -13.73 9.44
CA ARG A 155 11.47 -13.15 9.10
C ARG A 155 11.27 -11.78 8.49
N THR A 156 11.25 -10.73 9.31
CA THR A 156 11.04 -9.34 8.87
C THR A 156 12.33 -8.55 8.70
N ARG A 157 13.47 -9.04 9.21
CA ARG A 157 14.78 -8.37 9.06
C ARG A 157 15.23 -8.19 7.60
N PRO A 158 15.11 -9.20 6.71
CA PRO A 158 15.52 -9.02 5.31
C PRO A 158 14.73 -7.93 4.60
N LEU A 159 13.46 -7.72 4.98
CA LEU A 159 12.63 -6.66 4.44
C LEU A 159 13.15 -5.27 4.85
N LEU A 160 13.54 -5.07 6.10
CA LEU A 160 14.11 -3.81 6.57
C LEU A 160 15.44 -3.49 5.91
N VAL A 161 16.37 -4.46 5.91
CA VAL A 161 17.68 -4.27 5.27
C VAL A 161 17.52 -4.02 3.78
N GLY A 162 16.64 -4.78 3.12
CA GLY A 162 16.32 -4.59 1.70
C GLY A 162 15.79 -3.18 1.41
N ALA A 163 14.88 -2.66 2.25
CA ALA A 163 14.38 -1.29 2.11
C ALA A 163 15.50 -0.25 2.23
N VAL A 164 16.40 -0.38 3.20
CA VAL A 164 17.53 0.54 3.36
C VAL A 164 18.49 0.47 2.16
N VAL A 165 18.89 -0.74 1.75
CA VAL A 165 19.78 -0.95 0.60
C VAL A 165 19.14 -0.39 -0.67
N ALA A 166 17.85 -0.66 -0.90
CA ALA A 166 17.12 -0.14 -2.04
C ALA A 166 17.04 1.39 -2.03
N ASN A 167 16.85 2.03 -0.87
CA ASN A 167 16.86 3.50 -0.77
C ASN A 167 18.22 4.10 -1.13
N ILE A 168 19.31 3.50 -0.65
CA ILE A 168 20.67 3.97 -0.97
C ILE A 168 20.94 3.79 -2.46
N VAL A 169 20.65 2.61 -3.02
CA VAL A 169 20.83 2.35 -4.45
C VAL A 169 19.94 3.29 -5.28
N ASN A 170 18.68 3.49 -4.87
CA ASN A 170 17.75 4.37 -5.56
C ASN A 170 18.25 5.83 -5.56
N TRP A 171 18.74 6.32 -4.43
CA TRP A 171 19.30 7.67 -4.35
C TRP A 171 20.47 7.86 -5.33
N VAL A 172 21.39 6.88 -5.40
CA VAL A 172 22.52 6.92 -6.35
C VAL A 172 22.04 6.82 -7.80
N VAL A 173 21.25 5.79 -8.11
CA VAL A 173 20.81 5.49 -9.48
C VAL A 173 19.88 6.58 -10.01
N CYS A 174 18.97 7.11 -9.19
CA CYS A 174 18.08 8.21 -9.59
C CYS A 174 18.86 9.49 -9.88
N ASN A 175 19.85 9.86 -9.05
CA ASN A 175 20.69 11.03 -9.35
C ASN A 175 21.45 10.86 -10.66
N ILE A 176 22.07 9.70 -10.88
CA ILE A 176 22.86 9.42 -12.09
C ILE A 176 21.97 9.40 -13.34
N LEU A 177 20.82 8.72 -13.30
CA LEU A 177 19.96 8.56 -14.48
C LEU A 177 19.14 9.81 -14.79
N VAL A 178 18.69 10.55 -13.78
CA VAL A 178 17.92 11.79 -14.01
C VAL A 178 18.86 12.91 -14.45
N ARG A 179 19.93 13.19 -13.70
CA ARG A 179 20.77 14.38 -13.88
C ARG A 179 21.97 14.15 -14.83
N GLY A 180 22.33 12.89 -15.13
CA GLY A 180 23.47 12.57 -15.98
C GLY A 180 24.80 13.08 -15.43
N ASP A 181 25.64 13.64 -16.30
CA ASP A 181 26.96 14.18 -15.95
C ASP A 181 26.92 15.35 -14.94
N ALA A 182 25.79 16.05 -14.79
CA ALA A 182 25.65 17.11 -13.79
C ALA A 182 25.80 16.57 -12.35
N CYS A 183 25.33 15.34 -12.10
CA CYS A 183 25.55 14.68 -10.81
C CYS A 183 27.02 14.36 -10.55
N LEU A 184 27.75 13.93 -11.59
CA LEU A 184 29.17 13.60 -11.48
C LEU A 184 29.99 14.85 -11.19
N HIS A 185 29.65 15.97 -11.80
CA HIS A 185 30.26 17.27 -11.52
C HIS A 185 30.04 17.70 -10.06
N ASP A 186 28.83 17.59 -9.53
CA ASP A 186 28.53 17.86 -8.11
C ASP A 186 29.31 16.94 -7.15
N TRP A 187 29.62 15.73 -7.59
CA TRP A 187 30.38 14.74 -6.82
C TRP A 187 31.90 14.81 -7.06
N HIS A 188 32.39 15.84 -7.78
CA HIS A 188 33.79 16.02 -8.14
C HIS A 188 34.39 14.82 -8.91
N LEU A 189 33.54 14.12 -9.68
CA LEU A 189 33.93 13.00 -10.55
C LEU A 189 34.04 13.47 -12.01
N PRO A 190 34.93 12.85 -12.82
CA PRO A 190 35.04 13.18 -14.23
C PRO A 190 33.74 12.86 -14.99
N ALA A 191 33.37 13.72 -15.92
CA ALA A 191 32.22 13.51 -16.80
C ALA A 191 32.39 12.19 -17.58
N MET A 192 31.36 11.34 -17.53
CA MET A 192 31.37 10.03 -18.19
C MET A 192 30.56 10.03 -19.50
N GLY A 193 30.02 11.18 -19.92
CA GLY A 193 29.17 11.31 -21.10
C GLY A 193 27.76 10.76 -20.87
N LEU A 194 27.28 10.75 -19.62
CA LEU A 194 25.97 10.21 -19.28
C LEU A 194 24.85 11.18 -19.71
N PRO A 195 23.90 10.70 -20.54
CA PRO A 195 22.80 11.54 -21.00
C PRO A 195 21.84 11.87 -19.85
N HIS A 196 21.26 13.07 -19.91
CA HIS A 196 20.12 13.46 -19.07
C HIS A 196 18.87 12.70 -19.56
N LEU A 197 18.37 11.77 -18.76
CA LEU A 197 17.19 10.94 -19.12
C LEU A 197 15.89 11.44 -18.49
N GLY A 198 15.94 12.47 -17.62
CA GLY A 198 14.77 13.10 -17.01
C GLY A 198 13.75 12.10 -16.46
N ALA A 199 12.48 12.24 -16.88
CA ALA A 199 11.39 11.34 -16.50
C ALA A 199 11.63 9.85 -16.82
N PHE A 200 12.30 9.52 -17.94
CA PHE A 200 12.66 8.12 -18.25
C PHE A 200 13.67 7.57 -17.23
N GLY A 201 14.67 8.38 -16.87
CA GLY A 201 15.67 8.05 -15.85
C GLY A 201 15.05 7.78 -14.49
N ALA A 202 14.08 8.59 -14.09
CA ALA A 202 13.33 8.40 -12.84
C ALA A 202 12.55 7.07 -12.84
N GLY A 203 11.87 6.75 -13.94
CA GLY A 203 11.15 5.47 -14.09
C GLY A 203 12.10 4.27 -14.05
N LEU A 204 13.27 4.37 -14.70
CA LEU A 204 14.28 3.32 -14.70
C LEU A 204 14.93 3.16 -13.31
N ALA A 205 15.18 4.24 -12.59
CA ALA A 205 15.67 4.19 -11.21
C ALA A 205 14.67 3.47 -10.28
N SER A 206 13.38 3.81 -10.37
CA SER A 206 12.31 3.09 -9.68
C SER A 206 12.28 1.59 -10.01
N SER A 207 12.52 1.21 -11.28
CA SER A 207 12.65 -0.19 -11.69
C SER A 207 13.84 -0.89 -11.06
N VAL A 208 15.01 -0.23 -11.02
CA VAL A 208 16.23 -0.77 -10.41
C VAL A 208 16.05 -0.96 -8.91
N ALA A 209 15.49 0.04 -8.21
CA ALA A 209 15.20 -0.05 -6.78
C ALA A 209 14.24 -1.21 -6.46
N SER A 210 13.18 -1.35 -7.25
CA SER A 210 12.23 -2.47 -7.15
C SER A 210 12.91 -3.82 -7.45
N GLY A 211 13.82 -3.86 -8.42
CA GLY A 211 14.64 -5.03 -8.73
C GLY A 211 15.53 -5.45 -7.55
N VAL A 212 16.23 -4.49 -6.93
CA VAL A 212 17.06 -4.72 -5.73
C VAL A 212 16.21 -5.32 -4.60
N LEU A 213 15.04 -4.74 -4.33
CA LEU A 213 14.10 -5.27 -3.34
C LEU A 213 13.68 -6.71 -3.66
N PHE A 214 13.33 -6.99 -4.91
CA PHE A 214 12.92 -8.31 -5.35
C PHE A 214 14.04 -9.34 -5.22
N PHE A 215 15.22 -9.09 -5.77
CA PHE A 215 16.33 -10.03 -5.72
C PHE A 215 16.82 -10.26 -4.28
N TRP A 216 16.87 -9.21 -3.46
CA TRP A 216 17.22 -9.33 -2.05
C TRP A 216 16.24 -10.22 -1.29
N THR A 217 14.93 -9.99 -1.46
CA THR A 217 13.90 -10.82 -0.82
C THR A 217 13.84 -12.24 -1.39
N LEU A 218 14.14 -12.43 -2.68
CA LEU A 218 14.21 -13.74 -3.30
C LEU A 218 15.35 -14.59 -2.72
N VAL A 219 16.54 -14.01 -2.53
CA VAL A 219 17.68 -14.69 -1.89
C VAL A 219 17.32 -15.09 -0.46
N ALA A 220 16.74 -14.19 0.31
CA ALA A 220 16.29 -14.49 1.67
C ALA A 220 15.17 -15.55 1.71
N ALA A 221 14.26 -15.55 0.73
CA ALA A 221 13.18 -16.53 0.61
C ALA A 221 13.71 -17.93 0.28
N ARG A 222 14.75 -18.04 -0.57
CA ARG A 222 15.37 -19.32 -0.93
C ARG A 222 15.95 -20.06 0.27
N ALA A 223 16.38 -19.36 1.32
CA ALA A 223 16.83 -19.99 2.56
C ALA A 223 15.73 -20.75 3.31
N HIS A 224 14.46 -20.59 2.90
CA HIS A 224 13.29 -21.26 3.48
C HIS A 224 12.54 -22.11 2.45
N ARG A 225 13.22 -22.52 1.36
CA ARG A 225 12.70 -23.55 0.45
C ARG A 225 12.63 -24.86 1.26
N GLY A 226 11.44 -25.33 1.60
CA GLY A 226 11.31 -26.66 2.22
C GLY A 226 11.74 -27.72 1.21
N ASP A 227 12.54 -28.71 1.61
CA ASP A 227 13.12 -29.73 0.72
C ASP A 227 12.20 -30.96 0.52
N ASP A 228 10.88 -30.81 0.62
CA ASP A 228 9.94 -31.93 0.63
C ASP A 228 9.56 -32.41 -0.81
N PRO A 229 9.76 -33.69 -1.17
CA PRO A 229 9.42 -34.25 -2.49
C PRO A 229 7.93 -34.21 -2.83
N LYS A 230 7.03 -34.12 -1.84
CA LYS A 230 5.56 -34.02 -2.04
C LYS A 230 5.07 -32.59 -2.33
N SER A 231 5.98 -31.66 -2.60
CA SER A 231 5.67 -30.22 -2.71
C SER A 231 4.82 -29.83 -3.94
N GLU A 232 4.60 -30.72 -4.92
CA GLU A 232 3.79 -30.39 -6.11
C GLU A 232 2.27 -30.23 -5.83
N ASP A 233 1.78 -30.68 -4.67
CA ASP A 233 0.39 -30.52 -4.22
C ASP A 233 0.07 -29.09 -3.69
N GLY A 234 0.85 -28.09 -4.09
CA GLY A 234 0.59 -26.68 -3.78
C GLY A 234 -0.71 -26.14 -4.40
N PRO A 235 -1.13 -24.92 -4.02
CA PRO A 235 -2.32 -24.27 -4.61
C PRO A 235 -2.11 -24.00 -6.10
N SER A 236 -3.13 -24.18 -6.93
CA SER A 236 -3.05 -23.85 -8.36
C SER A 236 -2.89 -22.34 -8.57
N VAL A 237 -2.34 -21.93 -9.72
CA VAL A 237 -2.28 -20.50 -10.11
C VAL A 237 -3.69 -19.90 -10.15
N LYS A 238 -4.69 -20.66 -10.60
CA LYS A 238 -6.10 -20.26 -10.59
C LYS A 238 -6.58 -19.92 -9.18
N ARG A 239 -6.25 -20.75 -8.17
CA ARG A 239 -6.62 -20.49 -6.78
C ARG A 239 -5.99 -19.20 -6.23
N ILE A 240 -4.73 -18.94 -6.59
CA ILE A 240 -4.04 -17.70 -6.20
C ILE A 240 -4.72 -16.49 -6.81
N LEU A 241 -5.11 -16.55 -8.10
CA LEU A 241 -5.83 -15.48 -8.78
C LEU A 241 -7.25 -15.27 -8.21
N GLU A 242 -7.98 -16.34 -7.89
CA GLU A 242 -9.31 -16.27 -7.27
C GLU A 242 -9.30 -15.57 -5.91
N LEU A 243 -8.21 -15.70 -5.16
CA LEU A 243 -8.03 -14.99 -3.89
C LEU A 243 -7.51 -13.56 -4.12
N GLY A 244 -6.53 -13.41 -5.02
CA GLY A 244 -5.79 -12.18 -5.21
C GLY A 244 -6.51 -11.09 -5.97
N ILE A 245 -7.29 -11.43 -7.00
CA ILE A 245 -8.04 -10.45 -7.79
C ILE A 245 -9.03 -9.67 -6.91
N PRO A 246 -9.88 -10.32 -6.07
CA PRO A 246 -10.73 -9.59 -5.13
C PRO A 246 -9.96 -8.66 -4.18
N MET A 247 -8.80 -9.09 -3.67
CA MET A 247 -7.97 -8.27 -2.77
C MET A 247 -7.40 -7.03 -3.50
N GLY A 248 -7.00 -7.20 -4.76
CA GLY A 248 -6.47 -6.11 -5.57
C GLY A 248 -7.56 -5.13 -6.00
N LEU A 249 -8.74 -5.63 -6.37
CA LEU A 249 -9.91 -4.81 -6.66
C LEU A 249 -10.42 -4.10 -5.41
N GLN A 250 -10.32 -4.72 -4.23
CA GLN A 250 -10.61 -4.07 -2.96
C GLN A 250 -9.70 -2.86 -2.74
N LEU A 251 -8.39 -3.04 -2.91
CA LEU A 251 -7.41 -1.96 -2.77
C LEU A 251 -7.65 -0.84 -3.78
N LEU A 252 -7.94 -1.21 -5.04
CA LEU A 252 -8.26 -0.26 -6.10
C LEU A 252 -9.53 0.54 -5.81
N ALA A 253 -10.59 -0.12 -5.31
CA ALA A 253 -11.84 0.54 -4.95
C ALA A 253 -11.63 1.55 -3.81
N GLU A 254 -10.81 1.20 -2.82
CA GLU A 254 -10.50 2.06 -1.69
C GLU A 254 -9.70 3.30 -2.12
N ILE A 255 -8.54 3.09 -2.74
CA ILE A 255 -7.68 4.18 -3.23
C ILE A 255 -8.44 5.02 -4.25
N GLY A 256 -9.21 4.39 -5.13
CA GLY A 256 -10.04 5.07 -6.13
C GLY A 256 -11.07 6.01 -5.50
N ALA A 257 -11.73 5.62 -4.41
CA ALA A 257 -12.69 6.48 -3.73
C ALA A 257 -12.02 7.71 -3.11
N PHE A 258 -10.86 7.54 -2.47
CA PHE A 258 -10.09 8.66 -1.90
C PHE A 258 -9.54 9.60 -2.97
N THR A 259 -9.00 9.05 -4.05
CA THR A 259 -8.51 9.84 -5.19
C THR A 259 -9.63 10.59 -5.89
N PHE A 260 -10.79 9.95 -6.08
CA PHE A 260 -11.95 10.61 -6.67
C PHE A 260 -12.46 11.76 -5.80
N ALA A 261 -12.54 11.56 -4.48
CA ALA A 261 -12.87 12.63 -3.55
C ALA A 261 -11.82 13.76 -3.55
N ALA A 262 -10.53 13.43 -3.64
CA ALA A 262 -9.47 14.43 -3.79
C ALA A 262 -9.63 15.27 -5.07
N LEU A 263 -10.03 14.63 -6.18
CA LEU A 263 -10.31 15.32 -7.43
C LEU A 263 -11.53 16.24 -7.32
N LEU A 264 -12.59 15.80 -6.62
CA LEU A 264 -13.76 16.65 -6.35
C LEU A 264 -13.40 17.84 -5.47
N ALA A 265 -12.45 17.69 -4.54
CA ALA A 265 -11.96 18.81 -3.74
C ALA A 265 -11.37 19.94 -4.60
N ALA A 266 -10.84 19.62 -5.79
CA ALA A 266 -10.30 20.59 -6.76
C ALA A 266 -11.32 21.62 -7.25
N TRP A 267 -12.61 21.30 -7.17
CA TRP A 267 -13.67 22.17 -7.67
C TRP A 267 -14.03 23.31 -6.69
N PHE A 268 -13.63 23.18 -5.43
CA PHE A 268 -13.98 24.17 -4.39
C PHE A 268 -12.89 25.23 -4.15
N GLY A 269 -11.81 25.18 -4.91
CA GLY A 269 -10.75 26.18 -4.92
C GLY A 269 -9.43 25.75 -4.25
N PRO A 270 -8.34 26.51 -4.47
CA PRO A 270 -6.98 26.09 -4.12
C PRO A 270 -6.76 25.83 -2.62
N SER A 271 -7.35 26.66 -1.75
CA SER A 271 -7.22 26.50 -0.29
C SER A 271 -7.87 25.21 0.22
N GLN A 272 -8.99 24.78 -0.39
CA GLN A 272 -9.65 23.53 -0.04
C GLN A 272 -8.86 22.31 -0.48
N VAL A 273 -8.26 22.36 -1.68
CA VAL A 273 -7.36 21.31 -2.17
C VAL A 273 -6.15 21.17 -1.27
N GLY A 274 -5.49 22.28 -0.96
CA GLY A 274 -4.32 22.28 -0.09
C GLY A 274 -4.63 21.67 1.28
N ALA A 275 -5.72 22.11 1.91
CA ALA A 275 -6.13 21.59 3.21
C ALA A 275 -6.46 20.09 3.16
N TYR A 276 -7.14 19.64 2.10
CA TYR A 276 -7.51 18.24 1.91
C TYR A 276 -6.28 17.34 1.68
N GLN A 277 -5.33 17.78 0.85
CA GLN A 277 -4.09 17.05 0.57
C GLN A 277 -3.20 16.93 1.82
N VAL A 278 -3.03 18.02 2.58
CA VAL A 278 -2.27 17.99 3.85
C VAL A 278 -2.93 17.02 4.84
N ALA A 279 -4.26 17.03 4.96
CA ALA A 279 -4.97 16.08 5.82
C ALA A 279 -4.74 14.62 5.39
N LEU A 280 -4.81 14.31 4.09
CA LEU A 280 -4.53 12.97 3.57
C LEU A 280 -3.07 12.53 3.77
N MET A 281 -2.10 13.44 3.60
CA MET A 281 -0.69 13.14 3.85
C MET A 281 -0.46 12.78 5.33
N LEU A 282 -1.01 13.57 6.24
CA LEU A 282 -0.93 13.31 7.68
C LEU A 282 -1.60 11.98 8.05
N ALA A 283 -2.80 11.70 7.51
CA ALA A 283 -3.51 10.44 7.73
C ALA A 283 -2.76 9.23 7.17
N SER A 284 -2.05 9.40 6.05
CA SER A 284 -1.24 8.34 5.43
C SER A 284 -0.09 7.91 6.35
N VAL A 285 0.54 8.83 7.09
CA VAL A 285 1.64 8.49 8.01
C VAL A 285 1.17 7.56 9.13
N THR A 286 0.03 7.87 9.75
CA THR A 286 -0.57 7.04 10.80
C THR A 286 -1.12 5.72 10.23
N PHE A 287 -1.63 5.73 8.99
CA PHE A 287 -2.08 4.54 8.28
C PHE A 287 -0.98 3.47 8.11
N MET A 288 0.27 3.88 7.89
CA MET A 288 1.39 2.95 7.72
C MET A 288 1.65 2.10 8.97
N GLY A 289 1.43 2.66 10.16
CA GLY A 289 1.48 1.93 11.42
C GLY A 289 0.42 0.83 11.49
N ALA A 290 -0.83 1.15 11.15
CA ALA A 290 -1.92 0.18 11.14
C ALA A 290 -1.79 -0.87 10.03
N MET A 291 -1.26 -0.50 8.86
CA MET A 291 -0.90 -1.45 7.81
C MET A 291 0.13 -2.48 8.30
N GLY A 292 1.10 -2.07 9.12
CA GLY A 292 2.02 -2.98 9.79
C GLY A 292 1.33 -3.97 10.73
N VAL A 293 0.40 -3.48 11.54
CA VAL A 293 -0.43 -4.32 12.43
C VAL A 293 -1.35 -5.25 11.63
N SER A 294 -1.88 -4.79 10.51
CA SER A 294 -2.75 -5.55 9.61
C SER A 294 -2.05 -6.79 9.06
N GLY A 295 -0.83 -6.63 8.50
CA GLY A 295 -0.02 -7.77 8.04
C GLY A 295 0.39 -8.71 9.18
N ALA A 296 0.77 -8.18 10.33
CA ALA A 296 1.07 -9.02 11.50
C ALA A 296 -0.15 -9.84 11.95
N THR A 297 -1.34 -9.23 11.93
CA THR A 297 -2.61 -9.88 12.29
C THR A 297 -2.97 -10.96 11.29
N ALA A 298 -2.83 -10.69 9.99
CA ALA A 298 -3.08 -11.67 8.93
C ALA A 298 -2.19 -12.93 9.11
N VAL A 299 -0.89 -12.74 9.36
CA VAL A 299 0.04 -13.84 9.65
C VAL A 299 -0.35 -14.61 10.91
N ARG A 300 -0.72 -13.92 12.01
CA ARG A 300 -1.11 -14.59 13.27
C ARG A 300 -2.42 -15.38 13.15
N VAL A 301 -3.41 -14.82 12.45
CA VAL A 301 -4.67 -15.51 12.13
C VAL A 301 -4.39 -16.74 11.26
N GLY A 302 -3.61 -16.59 10.20
CA GLY A 302 -3.25 -17.72 9.34
C GLY A 302 -2.46 -18.80 10.08
N ARG A 303 -1.53 -18.42 10.97
CA ARG A 303 -0.83 -19.39 11.83
C ARG A 303 -1.77 -20.14 12.77
N ALA A 304 -2.72 -19.46 13.41
CA ALA A 304 -3.69 -20.11 14.29
C ALA A 304 -4.53 -21.15 13.51
N ILE A 305 -4.95 -20.82 12.29
CA ILE A 305 -5.68 -21.73 11.41
C ILE A 305 -4.81 -22.92 10.97
N GLY A 306 -3.56 -22.66 10.60
CA GLY A 306 -2.59 -23.71 10.26
C GLY A 306 -2.32 -24.67 11.43
N GLU A 307 -2.31 -24.20 12.66
CA GLU A 307 -2.16 -25.04 13.87
C GLU A 307 -3.47 -25.72 14.32
N GLY A 308 -4.59 -25.52 13.61
CA GLY A 308 -5.89 -26.05 14.00
C GLY A 308 -6.49 -25.40 15.25
N ARG A 309 -6.02 -24.20 15.62
CA ARG A 309 -6.49 -23.43 16.78
C ARG A 309 -7.53 -22.39 16.35
N ASN A 310 -8.30 -21.92 17.33
CA ASN A 310 -9.22 -20.81 17.11
C ASN A 310 -8.46 -19.50 16.85
N ALA A 311 -8.73 -18.86 15.71
CA ALA A 311 -8.08 -17.61 15.28
C ALA A 311 -8.66 -16.33 15.92
N ARG A 312 -9.74 -16.44 16.70
CA ARG A 312 -10.46 -15.30 17.30
C ARG A 312 -9.56 -14.42 18.14
N ASN A 313 -8.75 -15.00 19.02
CA ASN A 313 -7.85 -14.22 19.90
C ASN A 313 -6.78 -13.48 19.10
N ALA A 314 -6.23 -14.09 18.05
CA ALA A 314 -5.24 -13.47 17.19
C ALA A 314 -5.82 -12.26 16.44
N GLY A 315 -7.00 -12.42 15.84
CA GLY A 315 -7.61 -11.32 15.09
C GLY A 315 -8.18 -10.20 15.97
N LEU A 316 -8.84 -10.52 17.09
CA LEU A 316 -9.37 -9.49 18.00
C LEU A 316 -8.26 -8.72 18.71
N SER A 317 -7.16 -9.39 19.11
CA SER A 317 -5.99 -8.71 19.67
C SER A 317 -5.32 -7.82 18.62
N GLY A 318 -5.30 -8.27 17.35
CA GLY A 318 -4.86 -7.46 16.22
C GLY A 318 -5.70 -6.20 16.05
N ILE A 319 -7.02 -6.34 15.97
CA ILE A 319 -7.96 -5.21 15.83
C ILE A 319 -7.80 -4.23 17.00
N GLY A 320 -7.71 -4.73 18.23
CA GLY A 320 -7.47 -3.89 19.41
C GLY A 320 -6.13 -3.16 19.36
N MET A 321 -5.06 -3.82 18.91
CA MET A 321 -3.76 -3.19 18.69
C MET A 321 -3.79 -2.15 17.57
N GLY A 322 -4.52 -2.41 16.49
CA GLY A 322 -4.72 -1.47 15.38
C GLY A 322 -5.44 -0.20 15.84
N ALA A 323 -6.52 -0.36 16.59
CA ALA A 323 -7.21 0.76 17.23
C ALA A 323 -6.27 1.52 18.19
N GLY A 324 -5.47 0.82 18.99
CA GLY A 324 -4.48 1.42 19.89
C GLY A 324 -3.42 2.25 19.18
N VAL A 325 -2.88 1.77 18.05
CA VAL A 325 -1.95 2.56 17.21
C VAL A 325 -2.64 3.80 16.65
N MET A 326 -3.89 3.66 16.19
CA MET A 326 -4.63 4.80 15.65
C MET A 326 -5.01 5.84 16.70
N LEU A 327 -5.22 5.45 17.96
CA LEU A 327 -5.48 6.39 19.05
C LEU A 327 -4.34 7.40 19.23
N VAL A 328 -3.10 7.04 18.90
CA VAL A 328 -1.97 8.00 18.86
C VAL A 328 -2.20 9.07 17.79
N GLY A 329 -2.66 8.66 16.60
CA GLY A 329 -3.06 9.58 15.53
C GLY A 329 -4.27 10.45 15.92
N VAL A 330 -5.29 9.86 16.55
CA VAL A 330 -6.45 10.60 17.10
C VAL A 330 -6.00 11.67 18.08
N ALA A 331 -5.13 11.32 19.04
CA ALA A 331 -4.60 12.27 20.01
C ALA A 331 -3.81 13.40 19.33
N ALA A 332 -2.95 13.08 18.36
CA ALA A 332 -2.20 14.09 17.62
C ALA A 332 -3.11 15.04 16.83
N PHE A 333 -4.11 14.51 16.12
CA PHE A 333 -5.02 15.31 15.28
C PHE A 333 -6.02 16.12 16.11
N THR A 334 -6.31 15.72 17.34
CA THR A 334 -7.19 16.50 18.23
C THR A 334 -6.43 17.55 19.04
N LEU A 335 -5.25 17.22 19.57
CA LEU A 335 -4.50 18.10 20.48
C LEU A 335 -3.67 19.17 19.75
N ILE A 336 -3.05 18.82 18.63
CA ILE A 336 -2.12 19.72 17.91
C ILE A 336 -2.40 19.85 16.39
N PRO A 337 -3.67 19.94 15.93
CA PRO A 337 -3.98 19.95 14.49
C PRO A 337 -3.31 21.11 13.74
N ARG A 338 -3.34 22.31 14.32
CA ARG A 338 -2.81 23.52 13.68
C ARG A 338 -1.29 23.47 13.53
N THR A 339 -0.59 22.94 14.53
CA THR A 339 0.86 22.72 14.46
C THR A 339 1.21 21.69 13.38
N LEU A 340 0.43 20.61 13.26
CA LEU A 340 0.64 19.60 12.24
C LEU A 340 0.48 20.15 10.81
N VAL A 341 -0.57 20.94 10.58
CA VAL A 341 -0.78 21.61 9.27
C VAL A 341 0.29 22.68 9.03
N GLY A 342 0.72 23.38 10.08
CA GLY A 342 1.78 24.40 10.05
C GLY A 342 3.14 23.91 9.55
N PHE A 343 3.42 22.60 9.63
CA PHE A 343 4.63 22.04 9.03
C PHE A 343 4.60 22.04 7.50
N PHE A 344 3.42 22.07 6.88
CA PHE A 344 3.27 21.97 5.42
C PHE A 344 2.97 23.31 4.76
N THR A 345 2.32 24.22 5.47
CA THR A 345 1.89 25.50 4.91
C THR A 345 1.81 26.58 5.98
N HIS A 346 2.06 27.81 5.56
CA HIS A 346 1.90 29.02 6.36
C HIS A 346 0.69 29.85 5.91
N ASP A 347 -0.10 29.36 4.93
CA ASP A 347 -1.34 30.00 4.51
C ASP A 347 -2.42 29.81 5.58
N GLU A 348 -2.88 30.93 6.15
CA GLU A 348 -3.86 30.97 7.23
C GLU A 348 -5.20 30.33 6.84
N ALA A 349 -5.62 30.44 5.58
CA ALA A 349 -6.86 29.82 5.10
C ALA A 349 -6.76 28.29 5.08
N VAL A 350 -5.60 27.78 4.67
CA VAL A 350 -5.31 26.34 4.68
C VAL A 350 -5.11 25.83 6.10
N LEU A 351 -4.50 26.63 6.98
CA LEU A 351 -4.32 26.29 8.38
C LEU A 351 -5.64 26.13 9.12
N ASP A 352 -6.58 27.07 8.97
CA ASP A 352 -7.88 27.00 9.63
C ASP A 352 -8.71 25.82 9.09
N LEU A 353 -8.83 25.69 7.77
CA LEU A 353 -9.59 24.61 7.14
C LEU A 353 -8.95 23.24 7.40
N GLY A 354 -7.63 23.12 7.26
CA GLY A 354 -6.88 21.90 7.53
C GLY A 354 -7.00 21.46 8.98
N SER A 355 -7.00 22.40 9.93
CA SER A 355 -7.21 22.09 11.35
C SER A 355 -8.60 21.53 11.62
N LYS A 356 -9.63 22.08 10.98
CA LYS A 356 -11.01 21.56 11.06
C LYS A 356 -11.11 20.15 10.44
N LEU A 357 -10.49 19.94 9.28
CA LEU A 357 -10.42 18.65 8.62
C LEU A 357 -9.72 17.61 9.49
N LEU A 358 -8.59 17.94 10.14
CA LEU A 358 -7.88 17.01 11.02
C LEU A 358 -8.71 16.57 12.22
N ARG A 359 -9.52 17.46 12.80
CA ARG A 359 -10.42 17.07 13.90
C ARG A 359 -11.46 16.05 13.46
N ILE A 360 -11.99 16.16 12.25
CA ILE A 360 -12.86 15.13 11.64
C ILE A 360 -12.05 13.88 11.32
N ALA A 361 -10.83 14.07 10.80
CA ALA A 361 -9.90 12.99 10.48
C ALA A 361 -9.50 12.18 11.72
N ALA A 362 -9.59 12.75 12.92
CA ALA A 362 -9.38 12.01 14.16
C ALA A 362 -10.42 10.89 14.34
N VAL A 363 -11.69 11.13 13.99
CA VAL A 363 -12.73 10.08 14.01
C VAL A 363 -12.45 9.06 12.91
N PHE A 364 -12.15 9.55 11.71
CA PHE A 364 -11.75 8.73 10.56
C PHE A 364 -10.63 7.75 10.92
N GLN A 365 -9.57 8.23 11.58
CA GLN A 365 -8.37 7.45 11.91
C GLN A 365 -8.68 6.21 12.75
N LEU A 366 -9.61 6.32 13.70
CA LEU A 366 -9.99 5.19 14.56
C LEU A 366 -10.63 4.06 13.74
N PHE A 367 -11.57 4.40 12.86
CA PHE A 367 -12.28 3.42 12.03
C PHE A 367 -11.39 2.84 10.94
N ASP A 368 -10.45 3.65 10.43
CA ASP A 368 -9.43 3.25 9.45
C ASP A 368 -8.55 2.12 9.99
N GLY A 369 -8.03 2.28 11.21
CA GLY A 369 -7.24 1.23 11.87
C GLY A 369 -8.01 -0.06 12.11
N VAL A 370 -9.27 0.04 12.50
CA VAL A 370 -10.12 -1.14 12.71
C VAL A 370 -10.43 -1.82 11.38
N GLN A 371 -10.79 -1.07 10.33
CA GLN A 371 -11.08 -1.58 8.99
C GLN A 371 -9.86 -2.32 8.43
N VAL A 372 -8.67 -1.71 8.49
CA VAL A 372 -7.50 -2.25 7.79
C VAL A 372 -6.99 -3.52 8.48
N VAL A 373 -7.08 -3.57 9.81
CA VAL A 373 -6.68 -4.74 10.58
C VAL A 373 -7.74 -5.84 10.53
N ALA A 374 -9.04 -5.50 10.54
CA ALA A 374 -10.11 -6.48 10.33
C ALA A 374 -10.05 -7.10 8.93
N ALA A 375 -9.76 -6.29 7.90
CA ALA A 375 -9.47 -6.78 6.55
C ALA A 375 -8.26 -7.72 6.56
N GLY A 376 -7.17 -7.36 7.25
CA GLY A 376 -6.00 -8.24 7.44
C GLY A 376 -6.35 -9.57 8.11
N ALA A 377 -7.16 -9.54 9.16
CA ALA A 377 -7.62 -10.74 9.85
C ALA A 377 -8.44 -11.65 8.92
N LEU A 378 -9.36 -11.09 8.13
CA LEU A 378 -10.16 -11.83 7.14
C LEU A 378 -9.29 -12.37 6.00
N ARG A 379 -8.28 -11.61 5.54
CA ARG A 379 -7.28 -12.08 4.56
C ARG A 379 -6.53 -13.30 5.09
N GLY A 380 -6.04 -13.26 6.33
CA GLY A 380 -5.37 -14.41 6.97
C GLY A 380 -6.28 -15.64 7.12
N ALA A 381 -7.59 -15.41 7.24
CA ALA A 381 -8.62 -16.45 7.24
C ALA A 381 -9.02 -16.96 5.85
N GLY A 382 -8.58 -16.30 4.77
CA GLY A 382 -8.95 -16.63 3.39
C GLY A 382 -10.32 -16.08 2.95
N ASP A 383 -11.03 -15.33 3.78
CA ASP A 383 -12.29 -14.68 3.42
C ASP A 383 -12.01 -13.32 2.76
N VAL A 384 -11.77 -13.33 1.46
CA VAL A 384 -11.38 -12.13 0.69
C VAL A 384 -12.52 -11.49 -0.10
N ARG A 385 -13.60 -12.25 -0.37
CA ARG A 385 -14.73 -11.76 -1.17
C ARG A 385 -15.60 -10.80 -0.38
N TYR A 386 -15.85 -11.10 0.89
CA TYR A 386 -16.64 -10.21 1.74
C TYR A 386 -15.95 -8.85 1.94
N PRO A 387 -14.65 -8.78 2.28
CA PRO A 387 -13.91 -7.53 2.30
C PRO A 387 -14.04 -6.69 1.04
N PHE A 388 -13.90 -7.30 -0.14
CA PHE A 388 -14.06 -6.62 -1.41
C PHE A 388 -15.46 -5.99 -1.57
N VAL A 389 -16.52 -6.78 -1.43
CA VAL A 389 -17.89 -6.30 -1.63
C VAL A 389 -18.26 -5.24 -0.59
N ALA A 390 -17.91 -5.46 0.68
CA ALA A 390 -18.14 -4.50 1.74
C ALA A 390 -17.43 -3.16 1.45
N ASN A 391 -16.18 -3.20 0.94
CA ASN A 391 -15.42 -2.00 0.63
C ASN A 391 -16.05 -1.19 -0.50
N VAL A 392 -16.47 -1.86 -1.58
CA VAL A 392 -17.15 -1.23 -2.72
C VAL A 392 -18.48 -0.61 -2.28
N VAL A 393 -19.33 -1.37 -1.59
CA VAL A 393 -20.65 -0.86 -1.14
C VAL A 393 -20.48 0.30 -0.17
N ALA A 394 -19.53 0.22 0.75
CA ALA A 394 -19.35 1.24 1.77
C ALA A 394 -18.74 2.54 1.23
N HIS A 395 -17.67 2.48 0.45
CA HIS A 395 -17.03 3.69 -0.07
C HIS A 395 -17.78 4.27 -1.26
N TRP A 396 -18.19 3.44 -2.22
CA TRP A 396 -18.83 3.92 -3.45
C TRP A 396 -20.34 4.00 -3.33
N GLY A 397 -20.98 3.05 -2.65
CA GLY A 397 -22.44 3.02 -2.50
C GLY A 397 -22.99 3.92 -1.39
N MET A 398 -22.19 4.20 -0.35
CA MET A 398 -22.63 5.03 0.79
C MET A 398 -21.76 6.27 0.95
N GLY A 399 -20.44 6.11 1.06
CA GLY A 399 -19.51 7.19 1.38
C GLY A 399 -19.49 8.30 0.34
N LEU A 400 -19.36 7.95 -0.95
CA LEU A 400 -19.35 8.92 -2.04
C LEU A 400 -20.69 9.66 -2.23
N PRO A 401 -21.87 9.00 -2.25
CA PRO A 401 -23.14 9.71 -2.30
C PRO A 401 -23.35 10.68 -1.14
N VAL A 402 -22.99 10.27 0.09
CA VAL A 402 -23.04 11.15 1.26
C VAL A 402 -22.05 12.31 1.11
N ALA A 403 -20.82 12.02 0.65
CA ALA A 403 -19.80 13.04 0.40
C ALA A 403 -20.28 14.09 -0.61
N LEU A 404 -20.89 13.65 -1.72
CA LEU A 404 -21.45 14.54 -2.74
C LEU A 404 -22.63 15.35 -2.20
N GLY A 405 -23.53 14.72 -1.45
CA GLY A 405 -24.67 15.40 -0.82
C GLY A 405 -24.24 16.48 0.18
N LEU A 406 -23.25 16.19 1.03
CA LEU A 406 -22.72 17.15 2.00
C LEU A 406 -21.88 18.26 1.32
N ALA A 407 -21.02 17.88 0.36
CA ALA A 407 -20.10 18.82 -0.26
C ALA A 407 -20.81 19.80 -1.21
N PHE A 408 -21.69 19.30 -2.08
CA PHE A 408 -22.39 20.10 -3.08
C PHE A 408 -23.78 20.54 -2.65
N GLY A 409 -24.55 19.68 -1.97
CA GLY A 409 -25.92 19.98 -1.56
C GLY A 409 -26.01 20.89 -0.34
N LEU A 410 -25.20 20.63 0.68
CA LEU A 410 -25.10 21.47 1.89
C LEU A 410 -23.99 22.53 1.82
N HIS A 411 -23.26 22.59 0.70
CA HIS A 411 -22.15 23.52 0.46
C HIS A 411 -21.03 23.46 1.51
N TRP A 412 -20.79 22.28 2.11
CA TRP A 412 -19.69 22.10 3.07
C TRP A 412 -18.32 21.92 2.41
N GLY A 413 -18.27 21.87 1.07
CA GLY A 413 -17.02 21.74 0.30
C GLY A 413 -16.19 20.52 0.73
N ALA A 414 -14.90 20.71 0.94
CA ALA A 414 -13.96 19.67 1.37
C ALA A 414 -14.33 19.00 2.71
N LEU A 415 -14.97 19.72 3.63
CA LEU A 415 -15.45 19.13 4.89
C LEU A 415 -16.55 18.08 4.62
N GLY A 416 -17.47 18.39 3.70
CA GLY A 416 -18.52 17.47 3.29
C GLY A 416 -17.97 16.19 2.67
N LEU A 417 -16.93 16.32 1.83
CA LEU A 417 -16.24 15.17 1.23
C LEU A 417 -15.62 14.27 2.30
N PHE A 418 -14.90 14.85 3.25
CA PHE A 418 -14.24 14.10 4.32
C PHE A 418 -15.23 13.41 5.26
N CYS A 419 -16.34 14.09 5.60
CA CYS A 419 -17.42 13.52 6.40
C CYS A 419 -18.06 12.32 5.68
N GLY A 420 -18.36 12.42 4.39
CA GLY A 420 -18.94 11.32 3.63
C GLY A 420 -18.03 10.10 3.54
N LEU A 421 -16.74 10.32 3.26
CA LEU A 421 -15.75 9.23 3.29
C LEU A 421 -15.65 8.58 4.67
N THR A 422 -15.74 9.37 5.75
CA THR A 422 -15.75 8.87 7.12
C THR A 422 -16.96 7.96 7.37
N VAL A 423 -18.15 8.30 6.85
CA VAL A 423 -19.34 7.44 6.94
C VAL A 423 -19.12 6.11 6.24
N GLY A 424 -18.54 6.12 5.03
CA GLY A 424 -18.16 4.91 4.31
C GLY A 424 -17.18 4.05 5.12
N LEU A 425 -16.17 4.67 5.71
CA LEU A 425 -15.16 3.99 6.50
C LEU A 425 -15.75 3.34 7.77
N VAL A 426 -16.62 4.06 8.48
CA VAL A 426 -17.35 3.56 9.65
C VAL A 426 -18.16 2.33 9.27
N ALA A 427 -18.91 2.40 8.17
CA ALA A 427 -19.76 1.30 7.71
C ALA A 427 -18.94 0.04 7.36
N VAL A 428 -17.83 0.19 6.62
CA VAL A 428 -16.97 -0.96 6.30
C VAL A 428 -16.26 -1.51 7.54
N SER A 429 -15.84 -0.64 8.46
CA SER A 429 -15.17 -1.02 9.71
C SER A 429 -16.06 -1.92 10.57
N PHE A 430 -17.32 -1.53 10.77
CA PHE A 430 -18.31 -2.38 11.43
C PHE A 430 -18.60 -3.66 10.62
N GLY A 431 -18.77 -3.55 9.30
CA GLY A 431 -19.05 -4.69 8.43
C GLY A 431 -17.97 -5.78 8.50
N LEU A 432 -16.70 -5.39 8.49
CA LEU A 432 -15.56 -6.31 8.57
C LEU A 432 -15.34 -6.84 9.99
N GLY A 433 -15.46 -5.97 10.99
CA GLY A 433 -15.36 -6.37 12.40
C GLY A 433 -16.41 -7.41 12.77
N PHE A 434 -17.66 -7.19 12.36
CA PHE A 434 -18.76 -8.13 12.57
C PHE A 434 -18.54 -9.45 11.81
N ARG A 435 -18.13 -9.38 10.54
CA ARG A 435 -17.83 -10.58 9.74
C ARG A 435 -16.74 -11.41 10.39
N PHE A 436 -15.64 -10.79 10.81
CA PHE A 436 -14.54 -11.49 11.46
C PHE A 436 -15.00 -12.13 12.78
N PHE A 437 -15.78 -11.40 13.59
CA PHE A 437 -16.34 -11.93 14.83
C PHE A 437 -17.23 -13.15 14.59
N HIS A 438 -18.01 -13.16 13.51
CA HIS A 438 -18.88 -14.30 13.18
C HIS A 438 -18.08 -15.51 12.66
N VAL A 439 -17.16 -15.28 11.72
CA VAL A 439 -16.35 -16.35 11.10
C VAL A 439 -15.43 -17.02 12.14
N SER A 440 -14.86 -16.24 13.07
CA SER A 440 -13.95 -16.76 14.10
C SER A 440 -14.63 -17.50 15.26
N LYS A 441 -15.98 -17.59 15.29
CA LYS A 441 -16.69 -18.45 16.26
C LYS A 441 -16.48 -19.93 16.01
N LYS A 442 -16.20 -20.32 14.76
CA LYS A 442 -15.97 -21.71 14.36
C LYS A 442 -14.50 -21.92 14.00
N LEU A 443 -14.07 -23.19 13.98
CA LEU A 443 -12.80 -23.54 13.36
C LEU A 443 -12.88 -23.24 11.86
N ILE A 444 -11.89 -22.52 11.35
CA ILE A 444 -11.82 -22.10 9.96
C ILE A 444 -10.99 -23.16 9.22
N ALA A 445 -11.49 -23.61 8.06
CA ALA A 445 -10.78 -24.56 7.22
C ALA A 445 -9.57 -23.88 6.54
N ARG A 446 -8.50 -24.65 6.31
CA ARG A 446 -7.32 -24.18 5.58
C ARG A 446 -7.66 -23.91 4.10
N VAL A 447 -6.96 -22.93 3.51
CA VAL A 447 -7.23 -22.36 2.18
C VAL A 447 -6.54 -23.08 1.04
#